data_AF-A0A2U2B8S1-F1
#
_entry.id   AF-A0A2U2B8S1-F1
#
_cell.length_a   1.000
_cell.length_b   1.000
_cell.length_c   1.000
_cell.angle_alpha   90.00
_cell.angle_beta   90.00
_cell.angle_gamma   90.00
#
_symmetry.space_group_name_H-M   'P 1'
#
loop_
_entity.id
_entity.type
_entity.pdbx_description
1 polymer ?
#
loop_
_entity_poly.entity_id
_entity_poly.type
_entity_poly.pdbx_seq_one_letter_code
_entity_poly.pdbx_strand_id
1 'polypeptide(L)' 'MKEEKRDKTTKKSKGAWTIGWGWMITVPALAFLSWATKKGIKDALEEEHPSPLTILKERYVKGEIDRNEYEEKLKDLLAS' A
#
# COMPACT_ATOMS: atom_id res chain seq x y z
N MET A 1 -24.29 41.15 32.34
CA MET A 1 -23.26 41.24 31.27
C MET A 1 -23.05 39.84 30.74
N LYS A 2 -23.65 39.49 29.60
CA LYS A 2 -23.60 38.14 29.00
C LYS A 2 -22.79 38.22 27.72
N GLU A 3 -21.60 37.65 27.72
CA GLU A 3 -20.82 37.43 26.51
C GLU A 3 -21.17 36.06 25.94
N GLU A 4 -21.95 36.04 24.86
CA GLU A 4 -22.19 34.84 24.07
C GLU A 4 -21.26 34.90 22.85
N LYS A 5 -20.12 34.22 22.93
CA LYS A 5 -19.22 34.00 21.80
C LYS A 5 -19.91 33.06 20.81
N ARG A 6 -20.56 33.63 19.81
CA ARG A 6 -21.04 32.92 18.62
C ARG A 6 -19.83 32.36 17.87
N ASP A 7 -19.53 31.09 18.08
CA ASP A 7 -18.67 30.29 17.20
C ASP A 7 -19.23 30.38 15.77
N LYS A 8 -18.38 30.86 14.86
CA LYS A 8 -18.68 30.93 13.44
C LYS A 8 -17.96 29.76 12.79
N THR A 9 -18.47 28.54 12.96
CA THR A 9 -18.10 27.43 12.07
C THR A 9 -18.42 27.87 10.65
N THR A 10 -17.38 28.23 9.90
CA THR A 10 -17.48 28.64 8.52
C THR A 10 -17.98 27.45 7.72
N LYS A 11 -19.28 27.46 7.43
CA LYS A 11 -19.96 26.56 6.50
C LYS A 11 -19.25 26.70 5.14
N LYS A 12 -18.28 25.84 4.86
CA LYS A 12 -17.61 25.77 3.55
C LYS A 12 -18.62 25.23 2.55
N SER A 13 -19.39 26.13 1.93
CA SER A 13 -20.20 25.86 0.76
C SER A 13 -19.28 25.60 -0.45
N LYS A 14 -18.62 24.44 -0.49
CA LYS A 14 -17.91 23.92 -1.67
C LYS A 14 -18.89 23.22 -2.62
N GLY A 15 -20.09 23.76 -2.80
CA GLY A 15 -21.21 23.01 -3.36
C GLY A 15 -21.40 23.10 -4.87
N ALA A 16 -20.86 24.14 -5.53
CA ALA A 16 -21.18 24.39 -6.95
C ALA A 16 -19.95 24.65 -7.84
N TRP A 17 -18.85 25.17 -7.29
CA TRP A 17 -17.66 25.49 -8.08
C TRP A 17 -16.71 24.29 -8.29
N THR A 18 -16.79 23.27 -7.42
CA THR A 18 -15.91 22.09 -7.48
C THR A 18 -16.41 21.01 -8.44
N ILE A 19 -17.67 21.04 -8.88
CA ILE A 19 -18.22 20.00 -9.76
C ILE A 19 -17.58 20.05 -11.16
N GLY A 20 -17.35 21.25 -11.73
CA GLY A 20 -16.80 21.39 -13.08
C GLY A 20 -15.28 21.26 -13.19
N TRP A 21 -14.53 21.92 -12.30
CA TRP A 21 -13.05 21.96 -12.33
C TRP A 21 -12.38 21.19 -11.18
N GLY A 22 -13.10 20.90 -10.11
CA GLY A 22 -12.53 20.24 -8.93
C GLY A 22 -12.18 18.78 -9.18
N TRP A 23 -12.88 18.08 -10.07
CA TRP A 23 -12.55 16.70 -10.44
C TRP A 23 -11.17 16.61 -11.12
N MET A 24 -10.78 17.64 -11.88
CA MET A 24 -9.50 17.68 -12.60
C MET A 24 -8.29 17.67 -11.66
N ILE A 25 -8.44 18.14 -10.42
CA ILE A 25 -7.40 18.07 -9.37
C ILE A 25 -7.63 16.85 -8.47
N THR A 26 -8.88 16.55 -8.15
CA THR A 26 -9.24 15.46 -7.23
C THR A 26 -8.88 14.09 -7.79
N VAL A 27 -9.15 13.84 -9.08
CA VAL A 27 -8.86 12.55 -9.74
C VAL A 27 -7.36 12.27 -9.78
N PRO A 28 -6.48 13.15 -10.31
CA PRO A 28 -5.04 12.89 -10.30
C PRO A 28 -4.46 12.86 -8.89
N ALA A 29 -4.96 13.67 -7.95
CA ALA A 29 -4.50 13.60 -6.57
C ALA A 29 -4.84 12.25 -5.92
N LEU A 30 -6.07 11.74 -6.11
CA LEU A 30 -6.49 10.45 -5.58
C LEU A 30 -5.78 9.28 -6.28
N ALA A 31 -5.54 9.40 -7.59
CA ALA A 31 -4.77 8.43 -8.37
C ALA A 31 -3.31 8.38 -7.90
N PHE A 32 -2.69 9.54 -7.65
CA PHE A 32 -1.32 9.63 -7.14
C PHE A 32 -1.20 9.05 -5.73
N LEU A 33 -2.12 9.41 -4.82
CA LEU A 33 -2.19 8.82 -3.49
C LEU A 33 -2.38 7.29 -3.56
N SER A 34 -3.30 6.83 -4.40
CA SER A 34 -3.58 5.40 -4.59
C SER A 34 -2.38 4.65 -5.20
N TRP A 35 -1.61 5.28 -6.09
CA TRP A 35 -0.41 4.65 -6.66
C TRP A 35 0.72 4.59 -5.64
N ALA A 36 0.89 5.63 -4.83
CA ALA A 36 1.87 5.67 -3.74
C ALA A 36 1.59 4.58 -2.70
N THR A 37 0.33 4.39 -2.28
CA THR A 37 -0.04 3.33 -1.33
C THR A 37 -0.01 1.95 -1.97
N LYS A 38 -0.38 1.80 -3.25
CA LYS A 38 -0.26 0.50 -3.96
C LYS A 38 1.17 -0.02 -4.04
N LYS A 39 2.22 0.83 -4.06
CA LYS A 39 3.60 0.33 -4.00
C LYS A 39 3.90 -0.35 -2.66
N GLY A 40 3.65 0.33 -1.54
CA GLY A 40 3.93 -0.24 -0.21
C GLY A 40 2.98 -1.37 0.21
N ILE A 41 1.70 -1.30 -0.20
CA ILE A 41 0.73 -2.38 0.08
C ILE A 41 1.00 -3.60 -0.78
N LYS A 42 1.49 -3.47 -2.02
CA LYS A 42 1.86 -4.66 -2.81
C LYS A 42 2.98 -5.45 -2.15
N ASP A 43 4.01 -4.76 -1.67
CA ASP A 43 5.11 -5.40 -0.94
C ASP A 43 4.60 -6.03 0.38
N ALA A 44 3.70 -5.36 1.12
CA ALA A 44 3.14 -5.88 2.37
C ALA A 44 2.07 -6.99 2.18
N LEU A 45 1.32 -6.97 1.08
CA LEU A 45 0.35 -8.03 0.75
C LEU A 45 1.08 -9.25 0.18
N GLU A 46 2.24 -9.06 -0.45
CA GLU A 46 3.17 -10.14 -0.81
C GLU A 46 3.87 -10.73 0.43
N GLU A 47 3.96 -9.99 1.54
CA GLU A 47 4.36 -10.57 2.84
C GLU A 47 3.28 -11.44 3.50
N GLU A 48 1.98 -11.22 3.22
CA GLU A 48 0.91 -12.07 3.77
C GLU A 48 0.91 -13.47 3.13
N HIS A 49 1.39 -13.57 1.88
CA HIS A 49 1.64 -14.83 1.18
C HIS A 49 3.08 -14.86 0.70
N PRO A 50 4.05 -15.13 1.60
CA PRO A 50 5.45 -15.17 1.20
C PRO A 50 5.59 -16.19 0.07
N SER A 51 6.10 -15.71 -1.07
CA SER A 51 6.38 -16.56 -2.22
C SER A 51 7.18 -17.80 -1.76
N PRO A 52 6.93 -18.99 -2.32
CA PRO A 52 7.69 -20.20 -1.98
C PRO A 52 9.22 -19.98 -1.99
N LEU A 53 9.70 -19.10 -2.86
CA LEU A 53 11.10 -18.69 -2.94
C LEU A 53 11.58 -17.90 -1.70
N THR A 54 10.74 -17.01 -1.17
CA THR A 54 11.03 -16.24 0.05
C THR A 54 11.15 -17.16 1.25
N ILE A 55 10.22 -18.10 1.41
CA ILE A 55 10.26 -19.11 2.49
C ILE A 55 11.53 -19.97 2.37
N LEU A 56 11.87 -20.42 1.16
CA LEU A 56 13.06 -21.23 0.91
C LEU A 56 14.35 -20.48 1.29
N LYS A 57 14.44 -19.19 0.91
CA LYS A 57 15.58 -18.33 1.25
C LYS A 57 15.68 -18.07 2.75
N GLU A 58 14.57 -17.85 3.44
CA GLU A 58 14.56 -17.67 4.90
C GLU A 58 15.13 -18.89 5.62
N ARG A 59 14.73 -20.10 5.22
CA ARG A 59 15.21 -21.34 5.85
C ARG A 59 16.70 -21.58 5.61
N TYR A 60 17.21 -21.23 4.43
CA TYR A 60 18.64 -21.29 4.14
C TYR A 60 19.42 -20.31 5.01
N VAL A 61 18.95 -19.07 5.16
CA VAL A 61 19.60 -18.05 6.01
C VAL A 61 19.53 -18.44 7.50
N LYS A 62 18.42 -19.05 7.94
CA LYS A 62 18.29 -19.61 9.29
C LYS A 62 19.18 -20.84 9.50
N GLY A 63 19.73 -21.43 8.44
CA GLY A 63 20.53 -22.66 8.50
C GLY A 63 19.69 -23.92 8.74
N GLU A 64 18.37 -23.86 8.49
CA GLU A 64 17.47 -25.01 8.61
C GLU A 64 17.61 -26.01 7.45
N ILE A 65 18.15 -25.55 6.31
CA ILE A 65 18.41 -26.36 5.11
C ILE A 65 19.83 -26.14 4.63
N ASP A 66 20.43 -27.18 4.07
CA ASP A 66 21.77 -27.09 3.47
C ASP A 66 21.70 -26.43 2.08
N ARG A 67 22.86 -25.95 1.58
CA ARG A 67 22.98 -25.38 0.24
C ARG A 67 22.51 -26.34 -0.85
N ASN A 68 22.83 -27.63 -0.74
CA ASN A 68 22.41 -28.60 -1.75
C ASN A 68 20.88 -28.72 -1.81
N GLU A 69 20.23 -28.81 -0.66
CA GLU A 69 18.76 -28.87 -0.57
C GLU A 69 18.12 -27.58 -1.09
N TYR A 70 18.70 -26.43 -0.77
CA TYR A 70 18.25 -25.14 -1.30
C TYR A 70 18.30 -25.11 -2.83
N GLU A 71 19.41 -25.54 -3.44
CA GLU A 71 19.57 -25.52 -4.89
C GLU A 71 18.61 -26.49 -5.61
N GLU A 72 18.31 -27.66 -5.04
CA GLU A 72 17.32 -28.58 -5.59
C GLU A 72 15.90 -28.01 -5.56
N LYS A 73 15.48 -27.47 -4.42
CA LYS A 73 14.15 -26.84 -4.26
C LYS A 73 14.02 -25.58 -5.11
N LEU A 74 15.09 -24.81 -5.27
CA LEU A 74 15.09 -23.62 -6.12
C LEU A 74 14.86 -24.00 -7.59
N LYS A 75 15.51 -25.06 -8.08
CA LYS A 75 15.31 -25.56 -9.45
C LYS A 75 13.89 -26.05 -9.67
N ASP A 76 13.33 -26.77 -8.71
CA ASP A 76 11.95 -27.26 -8.75
C ASP A 76 10.93 -26.11 -8.84
N LEU A 77 11.13 -25.06 -8.04
CA LEU A 77 10.29 -23.85 -8.05
C LEU A 77 10.43 -23.00 -9.33
N LEU A 78 11.59 -23.03 -9.99
CA LEU A 78 11.82 -22.32 -11.25
C LEU A 78 11.38 -23.12 -12.48
N ALA A 79 11.25 -24.44 -12.35
CA ALA A 79 10.78 -25.34 -13.41
C ALA A 79 9.25 -25.49 -13.44
N SER A 80 8.56 -25.03 -12.40
CA SER A 80 7.08 -25.00 -12.27
C SER A 80 6.47 -23.76 -12.93
#